data_AF-A0A920RJW5-F1
#
_entry.id   AF-A0A920RJW5-F1
#
_cell.length_a   1.000
_cell.length_b   1.000
_cell.length_c   1.000
_cell.angle_alpha   90.00
_cell.angle_beta   90.00
_cell.angle_gamma   90.00
#
_symmetry.space_group_name_H-M   'P 1'
#
loop_
_entity.id
_entity.type
_entity.pdbx_description
1 polymer ?
#
loop_
_entity_poly.entity_id
_entity_poly.type
_entity_poly.pdbx_seq_one_letter_code
_entity_poly.pdbx_strand_id
1 'polypeptide(L)'
;MPAAPSWYAGKMLECGATAAWPKGHDCLHVEVVEDGIIVEPTNRDRRCTPMSVANHALHENSSPVIHQEPGGVLDTTNCHSTR
;
A
#
# COMPACT_ATOMS: atom_id res chain seq x y z
N MET A 1 4.98 -14.95 -7.38
CA MET A 1 5.08 -13.50 -7.08
C MET A 1 6.12 -13.31 -5.98
N PRO A 2 6.93 -12.23 -6.00
CA PRO A 2 7.93 -11.96 -4.97
C PRO A 2 7.30 -11.76 -3.59
N ALA A 3 7.85 -12.39 -2.55
CA ALA A 3 7.20 -12.48 -1.24
C ALA A 3 6.93 -11.10 -0.58
N ALA A 4 7.94 -10.24 -0.52
CA ALA A 4 7.82 -8.92 0.12
C ALA A 4 6.82 -7.98 -0.59
N PRO A 5 6.92 -7.75 -1.92
CA PRO A 5 5.89 -7.05 -2.69
C PRO A 5 4.48 -7.64 -2.57
N SER A 6 4.37 -8.98 -2.58
CA SER A 6 3.05 -9.65 -2.44
C SER A 6 2.43 -9.40 -1.06
N TRP A 7 3.25 -9.42 -0.01
CA TRP A 7 2.81 -9.12 1.34
C TRP A 7 2.35 -7.67 1.47
N TYR A 8 3.15 -6.73 0.94
CA TYR A 8 2.82 -5.30 0.97
C TYR A 8 1.56 -4.99 0.16
N ALA A 9 1.36 -5.64 -0.99
CA ALA A 9 0.12 -5.57 -1.76
C ALA A 9 -1.08 -6.04 -0.94
N GLY A 10 -0.96 -7.17 -0.23
CA GLY A 10 -2.00 -7.67 0.67
C GLY A 10 -2.36 -6.65 1.74
N LYS A 11 -1.36 -6.03 2.39
CA LYS A 11 -1.57 -4.98 3.38
C LYS A 11 -2.31 -3.78 2.79
N MET A 12 -1.95 -3.34 1.59
CA MET A 12 -2.65 -2.24 0.90
C MET A 12 -4.09 -2.57 0.50
N LEU A 13 -4.38 -3.84 0.19
CA LEU A 13 -5.70 -4.28 -0.25
C LEU A 13 -6.69 -4.53 0.89
N GLU A 14 -6.21 -4.70 2.13
CA GLU A 14 -7.04 -5.14 3.27
C GLU A 14 -8.21 -4.16 3.57
N CYS A 15 -8.01 -2.86 3.33
CA CYS A 15 -8.98 -1.81 3.57
C CYS A 15 -9.60 -1.23 2.28
N GLY A 16 -9.48 -1.94 1.15
CA GLY A 16 -9.96 -1.48 -0.16
C GLY A 16 -9.31 -0.17 -0.59
N ALA A 17 -10.08 0.78 -1.11
CA ALA A 17 -9.55 2.05 -1.65
C ALA A 17 -9.19 3.13 -0.62
N THR A 18 -9.03 2.80 0.66
CA THR A 18 -8.71 3.81 1.70
C THR A 18 -7.30 4.40 1.58
N ALA A 19 -6.41 3.75 0.82
CA ALA A 19 -5.13 4.30 0.38
C ALA A 19 -5.26 5.43 -0.68
N ALA A 20 -6.43 5.58 -1.29
CA ALA A 20 -6.72 6.61 -2.28
C ALA A 20 -7.37 7.85 -1.66
N TRP A 21 -7.27 8.96 -2.38
CA TRP A 21 -7.90 10.24 -2.03
C TRP A 21 -8.88 10.69 -3.13
N PRO A 22 -10.07 11.21 -2.80
CA PRO A 22 -10.68 11.27 -1.45
C PRO A 22 -10.93 9.89 -0.85
N LYS A 23 -10.93 9.78 0.49
CA LYS A 23 -11.19 8.51 1.19
C LYS A 23 -12.66 8.07 1.06
N GLY A 24 -12.91 6.77 1.09
CA GLY A 24 -14.26 6.19 1.12
C GLY A 24 -14.25 4.70 0.76
N HIS A 25 -15.41 4.08 0.82
CA HIS A 25 -15.60 2.68 0.43
C HIS A 25 -15.51 2.55 -1.10
N ASP A 26 -14.58 1.72 -1.58
CA ASP A 26 -14.37 1.41 -2.99
C ASP A 26 -13.34 0.27 -3.11
N CYS A 27 -13.04 -0.15 -4.34
CA CYS A 27 -12.00 -1.12 -4.63
C CYS A 27 -10.65 -0.47 -4.97
N LEU A 28 -9.58 -1.19 -4.62
CA LEU A 28 -8.20 -0.85 -4.97
C LEU A 28 -7.66 -1.97 -5.86
N HIS A 29 -6.93 -1.61 -6.91
CA HIS A 29 -6.17 -2.54 -7.71
C HIS A 29 -4.70 -2.41 -7.35
N VAL A 30 -4.05 -3.55 -7.10
CA VAL A 30 -2.61 -3.61 -6.88
C VAL A 30 -2.00 -4.65 -7.80
N GLU A 31 -1.03 -4.23 -8.61
CA GLU A 31 -0.18 -5.12 -9.39
C GLU A 31 1.13 -5.37 -8.64
N VAL A 32 1.52 -6.64 -8.56
CA VAL A 32 2.79 -7.05 -7.92
C VAL A 32 3.84 -7.22 -9.01
N VAL A 33 4.91 -6.42 -8.94
CA VAL A 33 6.07 -6.49 -9.82
C VAL A 33 7.29 -7.04 -9.07
N GLU A 34 8.42 -7.19 -9.76
CA GLU A 34 9.61 -7.87 -9.20
C GLU A 34 10.18 -7.15 -7.96
N ASP A 35 10.19 -5.83 -7.96
CA ASP A 35 10.83 -4.96 -6.97
C ASP A 35 9.84 -4.05 -6.20
N GLY A 36 8.53 -4.26 -6.36
CA GLY A 36 7.54 -3.39 -5.73
C GLY A 36 6.10 -3.67 -6.15
N ILE A 37 5.26 -2.66 -5.96
CA ILE A 37 3.84 -2.71 -6.29
C ILE A 37 3.41 -1.46 -7.05
N ILE A 38 2.43 -1.61 -7.93
CA ILE A 38 1.73 -0.51 -8.58
C ILE A 38 0.33 -0.46 -7.99
N VAL A 39 -0.11 0.71 -7.51
CA VAL A 39 -1.36 0.87 -6.77
C VAL A 39 -2.25 1.87 -7.47
N GLU A 40 -3.45 1.45 -7.85
CA GLU A 40 -4.41 2.27 -8.59
C GLU A 40 -5.83 2.12 -8.02
N PRO A 41 -6.56 3.23 -7.79
CA PRO A 41 -7.97 3.13 -7.47
C PRO A 41 -8.78 2.71 -8.71
N THR A 42 -9.82 1.91 -8.51
CA THR A 42 -10.72 1.53 -9.61
C THR A 42 -11.69 2.64 -10.03
N ASN A 43 -11.82 3.67 -9.19
CA ASN A 43 -12.70 4.80 -9.39
C ASN A 43 -11.93 6.04 -9.88
N ARG A 44 -12.38 6.62 -10.99
CA ARG A 44 -11.76 7.78 -11.67
C ARG A 44 -11.79 9.07 -10.84
N ASP A 45 -12.70 9.18 -9.88
CA ASP A 45 -12.78 10.33 -8.99
C ASP A 45 -11.77 10.26 -7.83
N ARG A 46 -11.04 9.14 -7.73
CA ARG A 46 -10.02 8.89 -6.70
C ARG A 46 -8.65 8.82 -7.33
N ARG A 47 -7.62 9.06 -6.51
CA ARG A 47 -6.22 8.95 -6.91
C ARG A 47 -5.37 8.43 -5.75
N CYS A 48 -4.43 7.55 -6.05
CA CYS A 48 -3.34 7.23 -5.14
C CYS A 48 -2.23 8.25 -5.34
N THR A 49 -1.64 8.71 -4.25
CA THR A 49 -0.48 9.60 -4.25
C THR A 49 0.56 9.03 -3.29
N PRO A 50 1.86 9.35 -3.44
CA PRO A 50 2.87 8.94 -2.46
C PRO A 50 2.45 9.24 -1.02
N MET A 51 1.86 10.41 -0.78
CA MET A 51 1.37 10.82 0.55
C MET A 51 0.18 9.97 1.03
N SER A 52 -0.80 9.70 0.17
CA SER A 52 -1.98 8.92 0.59
C SER A 52 -1.64 7.45 0.85
N VAL A 53 -0.73 6.89 0.05
CA VAL A 53 -0.20 5.52 0.23
C VAL A 53 0.65 5.46 1.51
N ALA A 54 1.58 6.39 1.73
CA ALA A 54 2.38 6.43 2.96
C ALA A 54 1.52 6.62 4.22
N ASN A 55 0.48 7.47 4.15
CA ASN A 55 -0.47 7.62 5.24
C ASN A 55 -1.22 6.32 5.54
N HIS A 56 -1.54 5.51 4.51
CA HIS A 56 -2.17 4.21 4.71
C HIS A 56 -1.18 3.15 5.19
N ALA A 57 0.08 3.18 4.75
CA ALA A 57 1.13 2.31 5.25
C ALA A 57 1.35 2.48 6.76
N LEU A 58 1.22 3.70 7.28
CA LEU A 58 1.25 4.00 8.71
C LEU A 58 -0.03 3.54 9.45
N HIS A 59 -1.11 3.24 8.74
CA HIS A 59 -2.34 2.77 9.37
C HIS A 59 -2.08 1.44 10.07
N GLU A 60 -2.50 1.36 11.34
CA GLU A 60 -2.33 0.17 12.19
C GLU A 60 -0.86 -0.23 12.46
N ASN A 61 0.11 0.62 12.07
CA ASN A 61 1.53 0.39 12.31
C ASN A 61 2.15 1.53 13.11
N SER A 62 3.11 1.20 13.97
CA SER A 62 3.86 2.19 14.78
C SER A 62 4.92 2.95 13.98
N SER A 63 5.23 2.49 12.75
CA SER A 63 6.22 3.06 11.86
C SER A 63 5.69 3.06 10.42
N PRO A 64 5.96 4.10 9.62
CA PRO A 64 5.55 4.13 8.22
C PRO A 64 6.42 3.22 7.33
N VAL A 65 7.56 2.74 7.84
CA VAL A 65 8.54 1.96 7.06
C VAL A 65 8.91 0.61 7.66
N ILE A 66 8.53 0.34 8.93
CA ILE A 66 8.71 -0.96 9.56
C ILE A 66 7.33 -1.51 9.90
N HIS A 67 6.88 -2.51 9.16
CA HIS A 67 5.60 -3.18 9.38
C HIS A 67 5.83 -4.47 10.15
N GLN A 68 5.38 -4.51 11.41
CA GLN A 68 5.52 -5.69 12.25
C GLN A 68 4.16 -6.35 12.45
N GLU A 69 4.02 -7.55 11.90
CA GLU A 69 2.75 -8.28 11.86
C GLU A 69 2.99 -9.77 12.19
N PRO A 70 1.94 -10.57 12.44
CA PRO A 70 2.10 -11.99 12.77
C PRO A 70 2.91 -12.82 11.75
N GLY A 71 2.95 -12.37 10.49
CA GLY A 71 3.71 -13.00 9.40
C GLY A 71 5.20 -12.64 9.35
N GLY A 72 5.67 -11.73 10.21
CA GLY A 72 7.06 -11.27 10.25
C GLY A 72 7.20 -9.75 10.21
N VAL A 73 8.39 -9.28 9.83
CA VAL A 73 8.69 -7.85 9.70
C VAL A 73 8.98 -7.54 8.22
N LEU A 74 8.29 -6.55 7.67
CA LEU A 74 8.62 -5.95 6.39
C LEU A 74 9.29 -4.59 6.63
N ASP A 75 10.52 -4.45 6.12
CA ASP A 75 11.29 -3.21 6.15
C ASP A 75 11.25 -2.55 4.77
N THR A 76 10.61 -1.38 4.70
CA THR A 76 10.48 -0.54 3.50
C THR A 76 11.30 0.75 3.62
N THR A 77 12.28 0.82 4.53
CA THR A 77 13.11 2.02 4.78
C THR A 77 13.81 2.54 3.53
N ASN A 78 14.20 1.63 2.62
CA ASN A 78 14.85 1.95 1.34
C ASN A 78 13.89 1.94 0.14
N CYS A 79 12.59 1.86 0.38
CA CYS A 79 11.58 1.93 -0.68
C CYS A 79 11.25 3.38 -1.00
N HIS A 80 10.96 3.65 -2.27
CA HIS A 80 10.58 4.99 -2.73
C HIS A 80 9.22 4.92 -3.43
N SER A 81 8.29 5.77 -3.03
CA SER A 81 7.02 5.95 -3.73
C SER A 81 7.19 6.93 -4.88
N THR A 82 6.95 6.47 -6.10
CA THR A 82 6.91 7.30 -7.30
C THR A 82 5.47 7.77 -7.58
N ARG A 83 5.33 8.72 -8.52
CA ARG A 83 4.03 9.29 -8.91
C ARG A 83 3.31 8.40 -9.92
#